data_AF-A0A117KN53-F1
#
_entry.id   AF-A0A117KN53-F1
#
_cell.length_a   1.000
_cell.length_b   1.000
_cell.length_c   1.000
_cell.angle_alpha   90.00
_cell.angle_beta   90.00
_cell.angle_gamma   90.00
#
_symmetry.space_group_name_H-M   'P 1'
#
loop_
_entity.id
_entity.type
_entity.pdbx_description
1 polymer ?
#
loop_
_entity_poly.entity_id
_entity_poly.type
_entity_poly.pdbx_seq_one_letter_code
_entity_poly.pdbx_strand_id
1 'polypeptide(L)'
;MKEYSKEWLKLSIIIISILMIGTLGYYFLEDGWSLLDAFYMVIISITTVGYGEIHELSPAGRVFTIFLILSGLGVAATTMTKVAKFLLEGEIKGAFRRKRVSKKISKL
;
A
#
# COMPACT_ATOMS: atom_id res chain seq x y z
N MET A 1 3.71 -8.75 -19.59
CA MET A 1 2.60 -7.78 -19.39
C MET A 1 1.48 -8.34 -18.50
N LYS A 2 0.89 -9.51 -18.79
CA LYS A 2 -0.12 -10.13 -17.91
C LYS A 2 0.43 -10.52 -16.51
N GLU A 3 1.70 -10.92 -16.42
CA GLU A 3 2.39 -11.25 -15.15
C GLU A 3 2.49 -10.01 -14.23
N TYR A 4 3.10 -8.92 -14.72
CA TYR A 4 3.24 -7.66 -13.99
C TYR A 4 1.89 -7.11 -13.51
N SER A 5 0.84 -7.11 -14.34
CA SER A 5 -0.48 -6.61 -13.92
C SER A 5 -1.07 -7.42 -12.76
N LYS A 6 -0.83 -8.74 -12.70
CA LYS A 6 -1.31 -9.57 -11.58
C LYS A 6 -0.53 -9.28 -10.30
N GLU A 7 0.77 -9.04 -10.39
CA GLU A 7 1.57 -8.68 -9.23
C GLU A 7 1.19 -7.34 -8.62
N TRP A 8 0.94 -6.32 -9.45
CA TRP A 8 0.45 -5.03 -8.99
C TRP A 8 -0.94 -5.14 -8.36
N LEU A 9 -1.84 -5.92 -8.97
CA LEU A 9 -3.15 -6.19 -8.39
C LEU A 9 -3.05 -6.88 -7.01
N LYS A 10 -2.21 -7.90 -6.88
CA LYS A 10 -1.97 -8.58 -5.59
C LYS A 10 -1.46 -7.60 -4.53
N LEU A 11 -0.49 -6.75 -4.87
CA LEU A 11 0.02 -5.74 -3.94
C LEU A 11 -1.06 -4.74 -3.54
N SER A 12 -1.85 -4.23 -4.49
CA SER A 12 -2.94 -3.31 -4.19
C SER A 12 -3.98 -3.94 -3.26
N ILE A 13 -4.34 -5.21 -3.47
CA ILE A 13 -5.24 -5.94 -2.58
C ILE A 13 -4.66 -6.04 -1.17
N ILE A 14 -3.38 -6.42 -1.04
CA ILE A 14 -2.72 -6.53 0.27
C ILE A 14 -2.69 -5.17 0.99
N ILE A 15 -2.33 -4.10 0.29
CA ILE A 15 -2.32 -2.74 0.87
C ILE A 15 -3.71 -2.35 1.35
N ILE A 16 -4.74 -2.53 0.51
CA ILE A 16 -6.12 -2.20 0.87
C ILE A 16 -6.57 -3.02 2.08
N SER A 17 -6.25 -4.32 2.13
CA SER A 17 -6.57 -5.17 3.28
C SER A 17 -5.89 -4.66 4.56
N ILE A 18 -4.60 -4.29 4.51
CA ILE A 18 -3.90 -3.73 5.68
C ILE A 18 -4.52 -2.41 6.11
N LEU A 19 -4.85 -1.53 5.18
CA LEU A 19 -5.51 -0.26 5.46
C LEU A 19 -6.86 -0.47 6.14
N MET A 20 -7.68 -1.38 5.61
CA MET A 20 -9.00 -1.71 6.16
C MET A 20 -8.90 -2.36 7.53
N ILE A 21 -8.05 -3.38 7.70
CA ILE A 21 -7.85 -4.09 8.96
C ILE A 21 -7.26 -3.14 10.01
N GLY A 22 -6.27 -2.33 9.63
CA GLY A 22 -5.68 -1.28 10.46
C GLY A 22 -6.73 -0.31 10.98
N THR A 23 -7.52 0.26 10.07
CA THR A 23 -8.50 1.31 10.37
C THR A 23 -9.63 0.77 11.25
N LEU A 24 -10.20 -0.37 10.87
CA LEU A 24 -11.25 -1.01 11.66
C LEU A 24 -10.73 -1.49 13.01
N GLY A 25 -9.49 -2.01 13.04
CA GLY A 25 -8.84 -2.43 14.29
C GLY A 25 -8.75 -1.28 15.29
N TYR A 26 -8.22 -0.13 14.90
CA TYR A 26 -8.20 1.05 15.78
C TYR A 26 -9.61 1.54 16.14
N TYR A 27 -10.52 1.60 15.17
CA TYR A 27 -11.88 2.06 15.42
C TYR A 27 -12.64 1.20 16.44
N PHE A 28 -12.37 -0.12 16.51
CA PHE A 28 -13.01 -1.01 17.47
C PHE A 28 -12.22 -1.23 18.76
N LEU A 29 -10.89 -1.06 18.74
CA LEU A 29 -10.03 -1.22 19.92
C LEU A 29 -9.96 0.04 20.77
N GLU A 30 -10.05 1.22 20.13
CA GLU A 30 -9.87 2.50 20.80
C GLU A 30 -11.19 3.28 20.83
N ASP A 31 -11.77 3.38 22.02
CA ASP A 31 -13.03 4.08 22.23
C ASP A 31 -12.90 5.57 21.91
N GLY A 32 -13.84 6.08 21.11
CA GLY A 32 -13.91 7.50 20.75
C GLY A 32 -13.04 7.90 19.56
N TRP A 33 -12.26 6.99 18.97
CA TRP A 33 -11.52 7.28 17.74
C TRP A 33 -12.47 7.40 16.55
N SER A 34 -12.31 8.48 15.77
CA SER A 34 -13.02 8.60 14.50
C SER A 34 -12.41 7.65 13.46
N LEU A 35 -13.20 7.20 12.48
CA LEU A 35 -12.68 6.41 11.36
C LEU A 35 -11.57 7.15 10.59
N LEU A 36 -11.64 8.48 10.54
CA LEU A 36 -10.62 9.30 9.88
C LEU A 36 -9.30 9.29 10.66
N ASP A 37 -9.36 9.44 11.98
CA ASP A 37 -8.16 9.37 12.84
C ASP A 37 -7.55 7.97 12.79
N ALA A 38 -8.37 6.93 12.89
CA ALA A 38 -7.92 5.55 12.74
C ALA A 38 -7.23 5.33 11.39
N PHE A 39 -7.81 5.80 10.29
CA PHE A 39 -7.20 5.69 8.96
C PHE A 39 -5.90 6.49 8.86
N TYR A 40 -5.89 7.72 9.38
CA TYR A 40 -4.71 8.57 9.41
C TYR A 40 -3.57 7.91 10.21
N MET A 41 -3.87 7.28 11.35
CA MET A 41 -2.91 6.56 12.19
C MET A 41 -2.26 5.42 11.41
N VAL A 42 -3.06 4.64 10.68
CA VAL A 42 -2.53 3.56 9.84
C VAL A 42 -1.60 4.11 8.77
N ILE A 43 -2.02 5.17 8.07
CA ILE A 43 -1.22 5.79 7.00
C ILE A 43 0.13 6.25 7.55
N ILE A 44 0.16 7.08 8.60
CA ILE A 44 1.42 7.63 9.12
C ILE A 44 2.35 6.53 9.65
N SER A 45 1.78 5.42 10.15
CA SER A 45 2.53 4.26 10.64
C SER A 45 3.16 3.47 9.49
N ILE A 46 2.39 3.08 8.47
CA ILE A 46 2.88 2.24 7.37
C ILE A 46 3.77 3.00 6.38
N THR A 47 3.57 4.31 6.24
CA THR A 47 4.44 5.17 5.42
C THR A 47 5.69 5.60 6.16
N THR A 48 5.89 5.12 7.40
CA THR A 48 7.03 5.45 8.27
C THR A 48 7.20 6.95 8.53
N VAL A 49 6.11 7.73 8.42
CA VAL A 49 6.13 9.16 8.74
C VAL A 49 6.14 9.35 10.24
N GLY A 50 5.28 8.61 10.95
CA GLY A 50 5.36 8.44 12.40
C GLY A 50 5.32 9.75 13.21
N TYR A 51 4.30 10.59 13.03
CA TYR A 51 4.12 11.80 13.85
C TYR A 51 3.82 11.53 15.33
N GLY A 52 3.67 10.27 15.72
CA GLY A 52 3.24 9.84 17.04
C GLY A 52 1.81 9.28 17.03
N GLU A 53 1.32 8.91 18.19
CA GLU A 53 -0.06 8.48 18.39
C GLU A 53 -0.98 9.71 18.29
N ILE A 54 -2.08 9.61 17.53
CA ILE A 54 -3.05 10.71 17.38
C ILE A 54 -3.77 10.97 18.71
N HIS A 55 -4.09 9.90 19.41
CA HIS A 55 -4.67 9.88 20.75
C HIS A 55 -3.91 8.83 21.57
N GLU A 56 -4.07 8.83 22.89
CA GLU A 56 -3.43 7.83 23.75
C GLU A 56 -3.90 6.41 23.38
N LEU A 57 -2.96 5.53 23.04
CA LEU A 57 -3.28 4.13 22.76
C LEU A 57 -3.45 3.32 24.05
N SER A 58 -4.53 2.53 24.08
CA SER A 58 -4.70 1.46 25.06
C SER A 58 -3.58 0.42 24.97
N PRO A 59 -3.35 -0.40 26.01
CA PRO A 59 -2.39 -1.51 25.93
C PRO A 59 -2.66 -2.47 24.76
N ALA A 60 -3.94 -2.72 24.44
CA ALA A 60 -4.33 -3.55 23.31
C ALA A 60 -4.01 -2.85 21.97
N GLY A 61 -4.28 -1.55 21.87
CA GLY A 61 -3.93 -0.71 20.73
C GLY A 61 -2.44 -0.69 20.44
N ARG A 62 -1.59 -0.64 21.47
CA ARG A 62 -0.13 -0.71 21.31
C ARG A 62 0.32 -2.05 20.73
N VAL A 63 -0.21 -3.15 21.26
CA VAL A 63 0.08 -4.50 20.73
C VAL A 63 -0.39 -4.61 19.27
N PHE A 64 -1.60 -4.13 18.98
CA PHE A 64 -2.13 -4.08 17.62
C PHE A 64 -1.23 -3.27 16.68
N THR A 65 -0.80 -2.09 17.12
CA THR A 65 0.10 -1.19 16.37
C THR A 65 1.42 -1.88 16.02
N ILE A 66 2.01 -2.65 16.95
CA ILE A 66 3.23 -3.41 16.69
C ILE A 66 3.04 -4.38 15.52
N PHE A 67 1.95 -5.18 15.53
CA PHE A 67 1.68 -6.12 14.44
C PHE A 67 1.34 -5.42 13.13
N LEU A 68 0.63 -4.30 13.19
CA LEU A 68 0.31 -3.48 12.02
C LEU A 68 1.58 -2.95 11.36
N ILE A 69 2.51 -2.39 12.14
CA ILE A 69 3.78 -1.84 11.63
C ILE A 69 4.64 -2.95 11.02
N LEU A 70 4.78 -4.10 11.71
CA LEU A 70 5.54 -5.24 11.18
C LEU A 70 4.98 -5.73 9.84
N SER A 71 3.66 -5.77 9.73
CA SER A 71 2.96 -6.17 8.49
C SER A 71 3.11 -5.11 7.38
N GLY A 72 2.97 -3.83 7.75
CA GLY A 72 3.07 -2.70 6.83
C GLY A 72 4.47 -2.50 6.27
N LEU A 73 5.51 -2.70 7.09
CA LEU A 73 6.90 -2.48 6.71
C LEU A 73 7.34 -3.36 5.52
N GLY A 74 6.98 -4.65 5.55
CA GLY A 74 7.30 -5.56 4.45
C GLY A 74 6.60 -5.15 3.13
N VAL A 75 5.35 -4.69 3.24
CA VAL A 75 4.58 -4.24 2.07
C VAL A 75 5.11 -2.91 1.54
N ALA A 76 5.50 -1.97 2.40
CA ALA A 76 6.11 -0.71 2.01
C ALA A 76 7.45 -0.95 1.28
N ALA A 77 8.32 -1.79 1.83
CA ALA A 77 9.62 -2.11 1.24
C ALA A 77 9.50 -2.78 -0.14
N THR A 78 8.59 -3.76 -0.27
CA THR A 78 8.34 -4.43 -1.56
C THR A 78 7.73 -3.48 -2.59
N THR A 79 6.79 -2.62 -2.17
CA THR A 79 6.19 -1.59 -3.03
C THR A 79 7.24 -0.62 -3.55
N MET A 80 8.09 -0.07 -2.67
CA MET A 80 9.18 0.83 -3.06
C MET A 80 10.14 0.19 -4.06
N THR A 81 10.51 -1.08 -3.84
CA THR A 81 11.38 -1.83 -4.76
C THR A 81 10.74 -1.97 -6.14
N LYS A 82 9.44 -2.27 -6.22
CA LYS A 82 8.74 -2.41 -7.51
C LYS A 82 8.54 -1.07 -8.22
N VAL A 83 8.24 0.00 -7.47
CA VAL A 83 8.16 1.36 -8.02
C VAL A 83 9.52 1.77 -8.59
N ALA A 84 10.62 1.53 -7.86
CA ALA A 84 11.96 1.82 -8.33
C ALA A 84 12.30 1.06 -9.62
N LYS A 85 12.03 -0.25 -9.68
CA LYS A 85 12.20 -1.07 -10.90
C LYS A 85 11.39 -0.52 -12.07
N PHE A 86 10.12 -0.21 -11.84
CA PHE A 86 9.24 0.32 -12.88
C PHE A 86 9.74 1.65 -13.47
N LEU A 87 10.29 2.53 -12.63
CA LEU A 87 10.89 3.79 -13.06
C LEU A 87 12.22 3.58 -13.81
N LEU A 88 13.10 2.73 -13.29
CA LEU A 88 14.43 2.46 -13.87
C LEU A 88 14.35 1.70 -15.20
N GLU A 89 13.50 0.69 -15.27
CA GLU A 89 13.29 -0.11 -16.49
C GLU A 89 12.53 0.68 -17.56
N GLY A 90 11.99 1.86 -17.22
CA GLY A 90 11.25 2.72 -18.13
C GLY A 90 10.12 1.97 -18.83
N GLU A 91 9.53 0.97 -18.17
CA GLU A 91 8.57 0.02 -18.76
C GLU A 91 7.38 0.73 -19.40
N ILE A 92 7.06 1.94 -18.93
CA ILE A 92 6.10 2.86 -19.55
C ILE A 92 6.46 3.08 -21.04
N LYS A 93 7.69 3.46 -21.36
CA LYS A 93 8.11 3.69 -22.76
C LYS A 93 8.07 2.39 -23.58
N GLY A 94 8.45 1.25 -23.00
CA GLY A 94 8.40 -0.06 -23.66
C GLY A 94 6.98 -0.56 -23.94
N ALA A 95 6.05 -0.36 -23.00
CA ALA A 95 4.64 -0.74 -23.13
C ALA A 95 3.91 0.14 -24.16
N PHE A 96 4.12 1.46 -24.14
CA PHE A 96 3.54 2.37 -25.13
C PHE A 96 4.12 2.15 -26.54
N ARG A 97 5.42 1.82 -26.66
CA ARG A 97 6.05 1.52 -27.96
C ARG A 97 5.50 0.23 -28.59
N ARG A 98 5.33 -0.84 -27.81
CA ARG A 98 4.73 -2.10 -28.30
C ARG A 98 3.27 -1.94 -28.71
N LYS A 99 2.46 -1.17 -27.96
CA LYS A 99 1.07 -0.84 -28.35
C LYS A 99 1.01 -0.06 -29.67
N ARG A 100 1.92 0.88 -29.92
CA ARG A 100 1.99 1.62 -31.20
C ARG A 100 2.39 0.73 -32.37
N VAL A 101 3.33 -0.20 -32.17
CA VAL A 101 3.79 -1.12 -33.23
C VAL A 101 2.71 -2.14 -33.60
N SER A 102 2.03 -2.74 -32.62
CA SER A 102 0.93 -3.68 -32.87
C SER A 102 -0.23 -3.05 -33.66
N LYS A 103 -0.59 -1.79 -33.39
CA LYS A 103 -1.61 -1.05 -34.17
C LYS A 103 -1.20 -0.77 -35.63
N LYS A 104 0.11 -0.73 -35.93
CA LYS A 104 0.60 -0.58 -37.30
C LYS A 104 0.56 -1.91 -38.05
N ILE A 105 0.88 -3.01 -37.38
CA ILE A 105 0.87 -4.35 -37.97
C ILE A 105 -0.57 -4.81 -38.26
N SER A 106 -1.55 -4.46 -37.42
CA SER A 106 -2.97 -4.82 -37.68
C SER A 106 -3.66 -3.98 -38.76
N LYS A 107 -2.96 -2.99 -39.32
CA LYS A 107 -3.45 -2.11 -40.40
C LYS A 107 -2.80 -2.41 -41.75
N LEU A 108 -1.89 -3.38 -41.78
CA LEU A 108 -1.33 -4.00 -42.98
C LEU A 108 -2.02 -5.36 -43.16
#